data_AF-T1I6C6-F1
#
_entry.id   AF-T1I6C6-F1
#
_cell.length_a   1.000
_cell.length_b   1.000
_cell.length_c   1.000
_cell.angle_alpha   90.00
_cell.angle_beta   90.00
_cell.angle_gamma   90.00
#
_symmetry.space_group_name_H-M   'P 1'
#
loop_
_entity.id
_entity.type
_entity.pdbx_description
1 polymer ?
#
loop_
_entity_poly.entity_id
_entity_poly.type
_entity_poly.pdbx_seq_one_letter_code
_entity_poly.pdbx_strand_id
1 'polypeptide(L)'
;MCDDPDDLNYDCNYNMFLAKTMLSNLRLQQDRVKAQRWLRKLSLCNRSLQEMKLRNDFMYHLVLNIQSGELQPPFSQNPPAGPLPTIAQLLVSYF
;
A
#
# COMPACT_ATOMS: atom_id res chain seq x y z
N MET A 1 -4.48 4.71 20.26
CA MET A 1 -3.80 5.06 18.99
C MET A 1 -4.46 6.32 18.49
N CYS A 2 -3.68 7.35 18.16
CA CYS A 2 -4.23 8.64 17.77
C CYS A 2 -5.04 8.50 16.49
N ASP A 3 -6.34 8.81 16.59
CA ASP A 3 -7.23 8.99 15.44
C ASP A 3 -7.02 10.38 14.81
N ASP A 4 -5.85 10.98 15.04
CA ASP A 4 -5.49 12.28 14.51
C ASP A 4 -5.07 12.16 13.03
N PRO A 5 -5.68 12.95 12.12
CA PRO A 5 -5.32 12.94 10.70
C PRO A 5 -3.84 13.20 10.43
N ASP A 6 -3.16 14.04 11.22
CA ASP A 6 -1.77 14.42 11.01
C ASP A 6 -0.83 13.26 11.33
N ASP A 7 -1.09 12.53 12.41
CA ASP A 7 -0.37 11.30 12.75
C ASP A 7 -0.53 10.24 11.65
N LEU A 8 -1.76 10.04 11.16
CA LEU A 8 -2.04 9.11 10.07
C LEU A 8 -1.34 9.53 8.75
N ASN A 9 -1.21 10.83 8.49
CA ASN A 9 -0.49 11.32 7.32
C ASN A 9 1.03 11.16 7.48
N TYR A 10 1.55 11.38 8.69
CA TYR A 10 2.96 11.14 9.00
C TYR A 10 3.34 9.67 8.74
N ASP A 11 2.57 8.72 9.27
CA ASP A 11 2.76 7.28 9.03
C ASP A 11 2.73 6.91 7.54
N CYS A 12 1.77 7.47 6.80
CA CYS A 12 1.67 7.25 5.36
C CYS A 12 2.90 7.80 4.62
N ASN A 13 3.33 9.02 4.95
CA ASN A 13 4.45 9.68 4.30
C ASN A 13 5.76 8.96 4.58
N TYR A 14 5.95 8.50 5.82
CA TYR A 14 7.10 7.71 6.22
C TYR A 14 7.16 6.38 5.44
N ASN A 15 6.06 5.62 5.41
CA ASN A 15 6.01 4.36 4.67
C ASN A 15 6.13 4.56 3.14
N MET A 16 5.59 5.65 2.61
CA MET A 16 5.76 6.04 1.20
C MET A 16 7.23 6.30 0.86
N PHE A 17 7.96 7.01 1.73
CA PHE A 17 9.38 7.26 1.57
C PHE A 17 10.18 5.95 1.60
N LEU A 18 9.92 5.10 2.60
CA LEU A 18 10.53 3.79 2.71
C LEU A 18 10.31 2.95 1.44
N ALA A 19 9.07 2.79 1.00
CA ALA A 19 8.73 2.01 -0.19
C ALA A 19 9.49 2.51 -1.43
N LYS A 20 9.52 3.83 -1.67
CA LYS A 20 10.22 4.42 -2.82
C LYS A 20 11.73 4.14 -2.80
N THR A 21 12.36 4.26 -1.64
CA THR A 21 13.80 4.00 -1.48
C THR A 21 14.15 2.53 -1.69
N MET A 22 13.24 1.61 -1.38
CA MET A 22 13.47 0.17 -1.45
C MET A 22 12.92 -0.49 -2.72
N LEU A 23 12.34 0.26 -3.68
CA LEU A 23 11.75 -0.31 -4.91
C LEU A 23 12.71 -1.22 -5.69
N SER A 24 14.01 -0.96 -5.63
CA SER A 24 15.04 -1.78 -6.28
C SER A 24 15.14 -3.21 -5.74
N ASN A 25 14.64 -3.46 -4.53
CA ASN A 25 14.63 -4.80 -3.92
C ASN A 25 13.76 -5.79 -4.71
N LEU A 26 12.70 -5.29 -5.36
CA LEU A 26 11.91 -6.09 -6.31
C LEU A 26 12.77 -6.37 -7.54
N ARG A 27 13.07 -7.64 -7.82
CA ARG A 27 13.95 -8.01 -8.94
C ARG A 27 13.27 -7.86 -10.30
N LEU A 28 11.97 -8.13 -10.36
CA LEU A 28 11.22 -8.11 -11.61
C LEU A 28 10.69 -6.70 -11.90
N GLN A 29 10.95 -6.21 -13.11
CA GLN A 29 10.49 -4.88 -13.55
C GLN A 29 8.96 -4.75 -13.48
N GLN A 30 8.23 -5.83 -13.79
CA GLN A 30 6.76 -5.86 -13.70
C GLN A 30 6.26 -5.59 -12.27
N ASP A 31 6.96 -6.08 -11.26
CA ASP A 31 6.54 -5.91 -9.87
C ASP A 31 6.86 -4.50 -9.39
N ARG A 32 7.96 -3.91 -9.83
CA ARG A 32 8.24 -2.48 -9.60
C ARG A 32 7.11 -1.60 -10.15
N VAL A 33 6.62 -1.91 -11.36
CA VAL A 33 5.50 -1.18 -11.97
C VAL A 33 4.21 -1.36 -11.17
N LYS A 34 3.90 -2.57 -10.69
CA LYS A 34 2.72 -2.81 -9.84
C LYS A 34 2.82 -2.08 -8.49
N ALA A 35 3.97 -2.16 -7.82
CA ALA A 35 4.22 -1.43 -6.59
C ALA A 35 4.04 0.08 -6.79
N GLN A 36 4.56 0.65 -7.88
CA GLN A 36 4.35 2.07 -8.22
C GLN A 36 2.86 2.42 -8.43
N ARG A 37 2.07 1.53 -9.07
CA ARG A 37 0.62 1.72 -9.22
C ARG A 37 -0.08 1.73 -7.86
N TRP A 38 0.28 0.82 -6.96
CA TRP A 38 -0.22 0.80 -5.60
C TRP A 38 0.16 2.05 -4.80
N LEU A 39 1.43 2.48 -4.85
CA LEU A 39 1.86 3.72 -4.20
C LEU A 39 1.06 4.93 -4.69
N ARG A 40 0.84 5.05 -6.01
CA ARG A 40 0.00 6.11 -6.58
C ARG A 40 -1.46 6.01 -6.14
N LYS A 41 -2.01 4.80 -6.02
CA LYS A 41 -3.36 4.59 -5.50
C LYS A 41 -3.47 5.06 -4.06
N LEU A 42 -2.57 4.59 -3.21
CA LEU A 42 -2.57 4.86 -1.77
C LEU A 42 -2.36 6.34 -1.46
N SER A 43 -1.55 7.07 -2.25
CA SER A 43 -1.36 8.51 -2.08
C SER A 43 -2.64 9.34 -2.28
N LEU A 44 -3.67 8.76 -2.90
CA LEU A 44 -4.95 9.43 -3.18
C LEU A 44 -6.06 9.06 -2.17
N CYS A 45 -5.79 8.12 -1.25
CA CYS A 45 -6.77 7.60 -0.31
C CYS A 45 -6.73 8.35 1.02
N ASN A 46 -7.29 9.57 1.04
CA ASN A 46 -7.23 10.47 2.20
C ASN A 46 -8.53 11.27 2.45
N ARG A 47 -9.68 10.80 1.96
CA ARG A 47 -10.94 11.55 2.00
C ARG A 47 -11.67 11.45 3.34
N SER A 48 -11.39 10.41 4.11
CA SER A 48 -11.96 10.21 5.46
C SER A 48 -10.95 9.55 6.38
N LEU A 49 -11.13 9.70 7.69
CA LEU A 49 -10.30 9.03 8.70
C LEU A 49 -10.24 7.50 8.49
N GLN A 50 -11.38 6.89 8.15
CA GLN A 50 -11.45 5.46 7.89
C GLN A 50 -10.64 5.06 6.65
N GLU A 51 -10.71 5.87 5.59
CA GLU A 51 -9.90 5.64 4.38
C GLU A 51 -8.40 5.83 4.68
N MET A 52 -8.03 6.81 5.51
CA MET A 52 -6.65 7.06 5.90
C MET A 52 -6.06 5.91 6.71
N LYS A 53 -6.82 5.35 7.66
CA LYS A 53 -6.44 4.15 8.41
C LYS A 53 -6.21 2.97 7.47
N LEU A 54 -7.17 2.72 6.58
CA LEU A 54 -7.08 1.62 5.62
C LEU A 54 -5.89 1.80 4.66
N ARG A 55 -5.67 3.00 4.14
CA ARG A 55 -4.49 3.35 3.34
C ARG A 55 -3.20 2.98 4.09
N ASN A 56 -3.11 3.31 5.37
CA ASN A 56 -1.91 3.06 6.17
C ASN A 56 -1.66 1.56 6.36
N ASP A 57 -2.70 0.77 6.60
CA ASP A 57 -2.59 -0.70 6.65
C ASP A 57 -2.01 -1.26 5.35
N PHE A 58 -2.56 -0.83 4.20
CA PHE A 58 -2.05 -1.24 2.89
C PHE A 58 -0.60 -0.78 2.67
N MET A 59 -0.27 0.45 3.08
CA MET A 59 1.08 1.00 2.90
C MET A 59 2.10 0.20 3.70
N TYR A 60 1.79 -0.13 4.96
CA TYR A 60 2.64 -0.95 5.81
C TYR A 60 2.91 -2.32 5.18
N HIS A 61 1.87 -3.03 4.73
CA HIS A 61 2.05 -4.33 4.10
C HIS A 61 2.80 -4.25 2.76
N LEU A 62 2.57 -3.20 1.96
CA LEU A 62 3.33 -3.00 0.72
C LEU A 62 4.82 -2.79 1.00
N VAL A 63 5.17 -2.03 2.05
CA VAL A 63 6.56 -1.84 2.49
C VAL A 63 7.19 -3.19 2.84
N LEU A 64 6.49 -4.05 3.60
CA LEU A 64 7.01 -5.38 3.95
C LEU A 64 7.28 -6.25 2.71
N ASN A 65 6.41 -6.20 1.71
CA ASN A 65 6.57 -6.92 0.45
C ASN A 65 7.77 -6.40 -0.37
N ILE A 66 7.93 -5.07 -0.43
CA ILE A 66 9.09 -4.47 -1.10
C ILE A 66 10.38 -4.82 -0.36
N GLN A 67 10.36 -4.82 0.98
CA GLN A 67 11.50 -5.22 1.81
C GLN A 67 11.90 -6.67 1.61
N SER A 68 10.93 -7.60 1.55
CA SER A 68 11.19 -9.02 1.28
C SER A 68 11.67 -9.28 -0.15
N GLY A 69 11.45 -8.33 -1.06
CA GLY A 69 11.84 -8.43 -2.48
C GLY A 69 10.82 -9.15 -3.35
N GLU A 70 9.62 -9.43 -2.83
CA GLU A 70 8.56 -10.15 -3.54
C GLU A 70 7.18 -9.54 -3.26
N LEU A 71 6.39 -9.30 -4.31
CA LEU A 71 5.00 -8.87 -4.18
C LEU A 71 4.07 -10.07 -4.05
N GLN A 72 3.54 -10.27 -2.86
CA GLN A 72 2.47 -11.20 -2.54
C GLN A 72 1.09 -10.53 -2.72
N PRO A 73 0.00 -11.32 -2.81
CA PRO A 73 -1.35 -10.77 -2.81
C PRO A 73 -1.60 -9.80 -1.63
N PRO A 74 -2.33 -8.69 -1.85
CA PRO A 74 -2.98 -8.28 -3.09
C PRO A 74 -2.07 -7.52 -4.08
N PHE A 75 -0.81 -7.25 -3.71
CA PHE A 75 0.10 -6.39 -4.45
C PHE A 75 0.67 -7.04 -5.72
N SER A 76 0.55 -8.36 -5.84
CA SER A 76 0.86 -9.11 -7.05
C SER A 76 -0.04 -8.76 -8.25
N GLN A 77 -1.15 -8.03 -8.00
CA GLN A 77 -2.11 -7.54 -8.98
C GLN A 77 -2.18 -6.00 -9.01
N ASN A 78 -2.89 -5.44 -9.99
CA ASN A 78 -3.18 -4.01 -10.00
C ASN A 78 -4.13 -3.62 -8.86
N PRO A 79 -4.01 -2.39 -8.32
CA PRO A 79 -4.98 -1.88 -7.35
C PRO A 79 -6.39 -1.82 -7.95
N PRO A 80 -7.44 -1.99 -7.12
CA PRO A 80 -8.83 -1.95 -7.59
C PRO A 80 -9.21 -0.57 -8.13
N ALA A 81 -10.12 -0.57 -9.12
CA ALA A 81 -10.84 0.63 -9.53
C ALA A 81 -11.88 0.97 -8.46
N GLY A 82 -12.00 2.26 -8.09
CA GLY A 82 -12.91 2.69 -7.02
C GLY A 82 -12.30 2.67 -5.62
N PRO A 83 -13.10 2.69 -4.54
CA PRO A 83 -12.61 2.74 -3.15
C PRO A 83 -11.71 1.54 -2.78
N LEU A 84 -10.84 1.71 -1.78
CA LEU A 84 -10.08 0.58 -1.23
C LEU A 84 -11.03 -0.33 -0.45
N PRO A 85 -11.14 -1.62 -0.80
CA PRO A 85 -11.75 -2.61 0.09
C PRO A 85 -10.82 -2.92 1.25
N THR A 86 -11.32 -3.60 2.28
CA THR A 86 -10.46 -4.11 3.34
C THR A 86 -9.42 -5.10 2.79
N ILE A 87 -8.23 -5.17 3.40
CA ILE A 87 -7.19 -6.12 2.96
C ILE A 87 -7.71 -7.56 2.98
N ALA A 88 -8.46 -7.94 4.02
CA ALA A 88 -9.06 -9.26 4.15
C ALA A 88 -9.97 -9.62 2.97
N GLN A 89 -10.80 -8.68 2.49
CA GLN A 89 -11.67 -8.89 1.34
C GLN A 89 -10.87 -9.16 0.05
N LEU A 90 -9.72 -8.52 -0.14
CA LEU A 90 -8.86 -8.83 -1.29
C LEU A 90 -8.24 -10.21 -1.14
N LEU A 91 -7.76 -10.58 0.05
CA LEU A 91 -7.12 -11.88 0.28
C LEU A 91 -8.07 -13.07 0.03
N VAL A 92 -9.35 -12.94 0.39
CA VAL A 92 -10.37 -13.97 0.12
C VAL A 92 -10.69 -14.11 -1.37
N SER A 93 -10.46 -13.08 -2.18
CA SER A 93 -10.71 -13.11 -3.63
C SER A 93 -9.68 -13.92 -4.42
N TYR A 94 -8.63 -14.42 -3.76
CA TYR A 94 -7.55 -15.22 -4.36
C TYR A 94 -7.59 -16.71 -3.99
N PHE A 95 -8.62 -17.13 -3.24
CA PHE A 95 -8.96 -18.53 -2.96
C PHE A 95 -10.25 -18.90 -3.70
#